data_AF-A0A930QEQ5-F1
#
_entry.id   AF-A0A930QEQ5-F1
#
_cell.length_a   1.000
_cell.length_b   1.000
_cell.length_c   1.000
_cell.angle_alpha   90.00
_cell.angle_beta   90.00
_cell.angle_gamma   90.00
#
_symmetry.space_group_name_H-M   'P 1'
#
loop_
_entity.id
_entity.type
_entity.pdbx_description
1 polymer ?
#
loop_
_entity_poly.entity_id
_entity_poly.type
_entity_poly.pdbx_seq_one_letter_code
_entity_poly.pdbx_strand_id
1 'polypeptide(L)'
;RGKVQPCAYLSRELGDVRETPFDEIWAKNEVFKELRTLDYGGGCGSCNYKKACGGCRARAAYYHGGDFMAEEPWCLYHGRRGEA
;
A
#
# COMPACT_ATOMS: atom_id res chain seq x y z
N ARG A 1 9.91 -15.41 14.55
CA ARG A 1 10.42 -14.03 14.32
C ARG A 1 9.29 -13.06 14.64
N GLY A 2 9.58 -11.85 15.13
CA GLY A 2 8.57 -10.83 15.48
C GLY A 2 8.42 -9.69 14.47
N LYS A 3 8.97 -9.85 13.26
CA LYS A 3 9.02 -8.78 12.24
C LYS A 3 7.64 -8.46 11.69
N VAL A 4 7.26 -7.19 11.73
CA VAL A 4 5.99 -6.66 11.22
C VAL A 4 6.19 -6.20 9.77
N GLN A 5 5.22 -6.53 8.92
CA GLN A 5 5.17 -6.10 7.52
C GLN A 5 3.72 -5.77 7.14
N PRO A 6 3.49 -4.88 6.15
CA PRO A 6 2.15 -4.42 5.81
C PRO A 6 1.34 -5.44 5.00
N CYS A 7 2.02 -6.34 4.30
CA CYS A 7 1.42 -7.41 3.51
C CYS A 7 2.47 -8.52 3.33
N ALA A 8 2.05 -9.79 3.29
CA ALA A 8 2.94 -10.94 3.07
C ALA A 8 3.74 -10.87 1.76
N TYR A 9 3.26 -10.09 0.77
CA TYR A 9 3.91 -9.90 -0.53
C TYR A 9 4.61 -8.55 -0.66
N LEU A 10 4.47 -7.65 0.32
CA LEU A 10 5.17 -6.37 0.35
C LEU A 10 6.29 -6.48 1.37
N SER A 11 7.43 -7.00 0.92
CA SER A 11 8.61 -7.31 1.75
C SER A 11 9.26 -6.03 2.29
N ARG A 12 8.62 -5.41 3.27
CA ARG A 12 9.05 -4.19 3.95
C ARG A 12 8.90 -4.37 5.45
N GLU A 13 10.03 -4.51 6.13
CA GLU A 13 10.06 -4.63 7.59
C GLU A 13 9.77 -3.27 8.22
N LEU A 14 8.74 -3.21 9.07
CA LEU A 14 8.24 -1.98 9.70
C LEU A 14 8.53 -1.90 11.20
N GLY A 15 9.11 -2.95 11.77
CA GLY A 15 9.44 -3.06 13.19
C GLY A 15 9.45 -4.52 13.66
N ASP A 16 9.70 -4.71 14.96
CA ASP A 16 9.68 -6.02 15.63
C ASP A 16 8.83 -5.96 16.91
N VAL A 17 7.82 -6.82 17.01
CA VAL A 17 6.92 -6.86 18.19
C VAL A 17 7.61 -7.31 19.48
N ARG A 18 8.84 -7.83 19.37
CA ARG A 18 9.68 -8.17 20.52
C ARG A 18 10.38 -6.94 21.12
N GLU A 19 10.39 -5.82 20.39
CA GLU A 19 11.05 -4.56 20.77
C GLU A 19 10.05 -3.43 20.99
N THR A 20 9.03 -3.32 20.14
CA THR A 20 7.98 -2.29 20.23
C THR A 20 6.59 -2.93 20.23
N PRO A 21 5.66 -2.51 21.12
CA PRO A 21 4.28 -2.97 21.09
C PRO A 21 3.64 -2.81 19.71
N PHE A 22 2.84 -3.80 19.27
CA PHE A 22 2.29 -3.80 17.92
C PHE A 22 1.38 -2.59 17.64
N ASP A 23 0.59 -2.16 18.63
CA ASP A 23 -0.27 -1.00 18.54
C ASP A 23 0.52 0.29 18.30
N GLU A 24 1.71 0.41 18.90
CA GLU A 24 2.62 1.52 18.63
C GLU A 24 3.19 1.47 17.21
N ILE A 25 3.67 0.29 16.75
CA ILE A 25 4.13 0.12 15.36
C ILE A 25 3.00 0.47 14.39
N TRP A 26 1.80 -0.06 14.63
CA TRP A 26 0.62 0.18 13.82
C TRP A 26 0.25 1.66 13.77
N ALA A 27 0.17 2.33 14.91
CA ALA A 27 -0.27 3.72 14.99
C ALA A 27 0.78 4.72 14.46
N LYS A 28 2.07 4.48 14.75
CA LYS A 28 3.13 5.49 14.55
C LYS A 28 3.99 5.28 13.30
N ASN A 29 4.08 4.07 12.74
CA ASN A 29 4.94 3.83 11.58
C ASN A 29 4.46 4.60 10.35
N GLU A 30 5.40 5.29 9.68
CA GLU A 30 5.10 6.17 8.54
C GLU A 30 4.51 5.42 7.34
N VAL A 31 4.93 4.18 7.07
CA VAL A 31 4.37 3.37 5.97
C VAL A 31 2.91 3.04 6.23
N PHE A 32 2.56 2.72 7.47
CA PHE A 32 1.17 2.48 7.82
C PHE A 32 0.33 3.76 7.78
N LYS A 33 0.90 4.91 8.17
CA LYS A 33 0.22 6.21 8.00
C LYS A 33 -0.03 6.54 6.54
N GLU A 34 0.99 6.36 5.69
CA GLU A 34 0.92 6.59 4.24
C GLU A 34 -0.11 5.66 3.58
N LEU A 35 -0.09 4.36 3.87
CA LEU A 35 -1.08 3.41 3.34
C LEU A 35 -2.52 3.78 3.70
N ARG A 36 -2.75 4.44 4.85
CA ARG A 36 -4.09 4.87 5.30
C ARG A 36 -4.60 6.13 4.62
N THR A 37 -3.74 6.91 3.97
CA THR A 37 -4.20 8.11 3.25
C THR A 37 -5.03 7.74 2.02
N LEU A 38 -4.79 6.56 1.45
CA LEU A 38 -5.36 6.12 0.17
C LEU A 38 -5.07 7.12 -0.96
N ASP A 39 -4.01 7.92 -0.81
CA ASP A 39 -3.58 8.93 -1.79
C ASP A 39 -2.72 8.27 -2.86
N TYR A 40 -3.34 7.33 -3.58
CA TYR A 40 -2.65 6.54 -4.59
C TYR A 40 -2.38 7.37 -5.85
N GLY A 41 -1.30 7.05 -6.55
CA GLY A 41 -1.00 7.59 -7.88
C GLY A 41 -1.91 7.02 -8.97
N GLY A 42 -1.79 7.61 -10.16
CA GLY A 42 -2.44 7.14 -11.41
C GLY A 42 -3.94 6.94 -11.28
N GLY A 43 -4.47 5.93 -11.97
CA GLY A 43 -5.90 5.65 -12.01
C GLY A 43 -6.52 5.32 -10.65
N CYS A 44 -5.74 4.73 -9.74
CA CYS A 44 -6.21 4.39 -8.41
C CYS A 44 -6.48 5.63 -7.54
N GLY A 45 -5.76 6.74 -7.76
CA GLY A 45 -5.95 7.99 -7.02
C GLY A 45 -7.29 8.69 -7.26
N SER A 46 -7.74 8.65 -8.51
CA SER A 46 -9.01 9.25 -8.97
C SER A 46 -10.19 8.27 -8.97
N CYS A 47 -9.96 6.98 -8.70
CA CYS A 47 -10.99 5.94 -8.78
C CYS A 47 -12.04 6.05 -7.66
N ASN A 48 -13.33 6.02 -8.04
CA ASN A 48 -14.45 5.99 -7.09
C ASN A 48 -14.45 4.77 -6.16
N TYR A 49 -13.78 3.68 -6.58
CA TYR A 49 -13.65 2.45 -5.78
C TYR A 49 -12.41 2.44 -4.88
N LYS A 50 -11.63 3.53 -4.79
CA LYS A 50 -10.35 3.53 -4.06
C LYS A 50 -10.46 3.14 -2.58
N LYS A 51 -11.59 3.46 -1.94
CA LYS A 51 -11.87 3.08 -0.54
C LYS A 51 -12.18 1.60 -0.37
N ALA A 52 -12.73 0.95 -1.38
CA ALA A 52 -13.15 -0.45 -1.32
C ALA A 52 -12.10 -1.42 -1.91
N CYS A 53 -11.37 -0.99 -2.93
CA CYS A 53 -10.39 -1.81 -3.63
C CYS A 53 -8.99 -1.22 -3.49
N GLY A 54 -8.77 -0.03 -4.05
CA GLY A 54 -7.47 0.64 -4.06
C GLY A 54 -6.38 -0.07 -4.87
N GLY A 55 -6.47 -1.37 -5.13
CA GLY A 55 -5.45 -2.19 -5.78
C GLY A 55 -4.51 -2.90 -4.78
N CYS A 56 -3.72 -3.85 -5.28
CA CYS A 56 -2.68 -4.53 -4.51
C CYS A 56 -1.42 -3.66 -4.39
N ARG A 57 -1.09 -3.22 -3.17
CA ARG A 57 0.11 -2.40 -2.87
C ARG A 57 1.42 -3.13 -3.17
N ALA A 58 1.44 -4.45 -3.01
CA ALA A 58 2.61 -5.26 -3.37
C ALA A 58 2.86 -5.28 -4.88
N ARG A 59 1.80 -5.36 -5.71
CA ARG A 59 1.94 -5.28 -7.17
C ARG A 59 2.35 -3.88 -7.62
N ALA A 60 1.76 -2.83 -7.04
CA ALA A 60 2.19 -1.46 -7.29
C ALA A 60 3.71 -1.31 -7.04
N ALA A 61 4.19 -1.74 -5.86
CA ALA A 61 5.61 -1.70 -5.53
C ALA A 61 6.48 -2.49 -6.51
N TYR A 62 6.04 -3.68 -6.92
CA TYR A 62 6.79 -4.54 -7.83
C TYR A 62 6.94 -3.92 -9.24
N TYR A 63 5.86 -3.35 -9.79
CA TYR A 63 5.86 -2.79 -11.15
C TYR A 63 6.37 -1.35 -11.22
N HIS A 64 6.39 -0.61 -10.11
CA HIS A 64 6.78 0.80 -10.06
C HIS A 64 8.05 1.03 -9.22
N GLY A 65 9.02 0.12 -9.28
CA GLY A 65 10.36 0.35 -8.71
C GLY A 65 10.39 0.55 -7.18
N GLY A 66 9.46 -0.07 -6.46
CA GLY A 66 9.31 0.05 -5.01
C GLY A 66 8.24 1.04 -4.57
N ASP A 67 7.63 1.80 -5.49
CA ASP A 67 6.51 2.68 -5.17
C ASP A 67 5.22 1.88 -4.93
N PHE A 68 4.92 1.62 -3.66
CA PHE A 68 3.70 0.93 -3.23
C PHE A 68 2.45 1.81 -3.21
N MET A 69 2.61 3.12 -3.44
CA MET A 69 1.53 4.10 -3.55
C MET A 69 1.15 4.39 -5.01
N ALA A 70 1.93 3.92 -5.98
CA ALA A 70 1.57 3.93 -7.39
C ALA A 70 0.25 3.18 -7.69
N GLU A 71 -0.25 3.35 -8.91
CA GLU A 71 -1.40 2.59 -9.35
C GLU A 71 -1.10 1.10 -9.43
N GLU A 72 -2.17 0.29 -9.39
CA GLU A 72 -2.02 -1.14 -9.60
C GLU A 72 -2.32 -1.46 -11.07
N PRO A 73 -1.34 -1.95 -11.86
CA PRO A 73 -1.46 -1.98 -13.31
C PRO A 73 -2.42 -3.04 -13.85
N TRP A 74 -2.82 -4.05 -13.06
CA TRP A 74 -3.64 -5.16 -13.53
C TRP A 74 -5.13 -5.03 -13.18
N CYS A 75 -5.57 -3.83 -12.79
CA CYS A 75 -6.98 -3.60 -12.52
C CYS A 75 -7.80 -3.63 -13.81
N LEU A 76 -8.81 -4.50 -13.85
CA LEU A 76 -9.72 -4.66 -15.00
C LEU A 76 -10.81 -3.57 -15.08
N TYR A 77 -10.90 -2.70 -14.07
CA TYR A 77 -11.87 -1.61 -14.08
C TYR A 77 -11.36 -0.47 -14.97
N HIS A 78 -12.01 -0.28 -16.12
CA HIS A 78 -11.64 0.76 -17.10
C HIS A 78 -12.08 2.18 -16.71
N GLY A 79 -12.91 2.34 -15.67
CA GLY A 79 -13.39 3.66 -15.22
C GLY A 79 -12.43 4.41 -14.29
N ARG A 80 -11.17 3.96 -14.19
CA ARG A 80 -10.09 4.68 -13.51
C ARG A 80 -9.55 5.73 -14.49
N ARG A 81 -9.66 7.03 -14.19
CA ARG A 81 -9.05 8.05 -15.06
C ARG A 81 -7.58 8.23 -14.65
N GLY A 82 -6.68 7.50 -15.33
CA GLY A 82 -5.20 7.49 -15.26
C GLY A 82 -4.62 6.05 -15.35
N GLU A 83 -3.53 5.74 -16.04
CA GLU A 83 -2.93 6.33 -17.26
C GLU A 83 -2.88 5.32 -18.43
N ALA A 84 -2.47 5.83 -19.60
CA ALA A 84 -2.30 5.18 -20.90
C ALA A 84 -1.25 4.05 -20.93
#